data_AF-A0A1S6HAV7-F1
#
_entry.id   AF-A0A1S6HAV7-F1
#
_cell.length_a   1.000
_cell.length_b   1.000
_cell.length_c   1.000
_cell.angle_alpha   90.00
_cell.angle_beta   90.00
_cell.angle_gamma   90.00
#
_symmetry.space_group_name_H-M   'P 1'
#
loop_
_entity.id
_entity.type
_entity.pdbx_description
1 polymer ?
#
loop_
_entity_poly.entity_id
_entity_poly.type
_entity_poly.pdbx_seq_one_letter_code
_entity_poly.pdbx_strand_id
1 'polypeptide(L)' 'MARYKHISRKKRLIKKGRQTRWAPFWAVPKKYGAGKKVHPGRITAVKRSWRRVKLKL' A
#
# COMPACT_ATOMS: atom_id res chain seq x y z
N MET A 1 18.59 13.55 4.07
CA MET A 1 17.44 13.06 4.90
C MET A 1 17.76 13.33 6.36
N ALA A 2 16.82 13.85 7.15
CA ALA A 2 17.06 14.01 8.59
C ALA A 2 17.32 12.64 9.24
N ARG A 3 18.46 12.51 9.92
CA ARG A 3 18.86 11.30 10.67
C ARG A 3 17.85 10.99 11.78
N TYR A 4 17.40 12.04 12.48
CA TYR A 4 16.42 11.95 13.54
C TYR A 4 15.05 12.40 13.04
N LYS A 5 14.02 11.59 13.32
CA LYS A 5 12.63 11.87 12.95
C LYS A 5 11.78 11.73 14.20
N HIS A 6 10.88 12.69 14.40
CA HIS A 6 9.89 12.61 15.45
C HIS A 6 9.08 11.31 15.36
N ILE A 7 8.72 10.71 16.50
CA ILE A 7 8.06 9.41 16.57
C ILE A 7 6.75 9.41 15.77
N SER A 8 5.96 10.49 15.84
CA SER A 8 4.72 10.62 15.06
C SER A 8 4.97 10.55 13.55
N ARG A 9 6.07 11.12 13.07
CA ARG A 9 6.48 11.06 11.67
C ARG A 9 6.92 9.66 11.29
N LYS A 10 7.67 8.97 12.15
CA LYS A 10 8.10 7.57 11.96
C LYS A 10 6.89 6.63 11.83
N LYS A 11 5.89 6.74 12.72
CA LYS A 11 4.64 5.95 12.67
C LYS A 11 3.88 6.17 11.35
N ARG A 12 3.73 7.44 10.92
CA ARG A 12 3.07 7.78 9.66
C ARG A 12 3.81 7.21 8.44
N LEU A 13 5.14 7.31 8.42
CA LEU A 13 5.96 6.74 7.35
C LEU A 13 5.83 5.21 7.27
N ILE A 14 5.81 4.51 8.40
CA ILE A 14 5.62 3.05 8.43
C ILE A 14 4.25 2.68 7.84
N LYS A 15 3.17 3.36 8.25
CA LYS A 15 1.83 3.15 7.69
C LYS A 15 1.82 3.37 6.17
N LYS A 16 2.43 4.45 5.69
CA LYS A 16 2.53 4.76 4.25
C LYS A 16 3.43 3.79 3.48
N GLY A 17 4.41 3.17 4.13
CA GLY A 17 5.22 2.09 3.57
C GLY A 17 4.42 0.80 3.38
N ARG A 18 3.58 0.42 4.36
CA ARG A 18 2.70 -0.76 4.22
C ARG A 18 1.68 -0.60 3.09
N GLN A 19 1.20 0.63 2.86
CA GLN A 19 0.25 0.97 1.79
C GLN A 19 0.84 0.94 0.37
N THR A 20 2.13 0.66 0.17
CA THR A 20 2.68 0.51 -1.19
C THR A 20 2.52 -0.90 -1.75
N ARG A 21 2.20 -1.88 -0.90
CA ARG A 21 2.01 -3.28 -1.29
C ARG A 21 0.68 -3.46 -2.02
N TRP A 22 0.61 -4.44 -2.91
CA TRP A 22 -0.67 -4.84 -3.47
C TRP A 22 -1.55 -5.50 -2.42
N ALA A 23 -2.85 -5.51 -2.69
CA ALA A 23 -3.77 -6.34 -1.96
C ALA A 23 -3.30 -7.82 -2.00
N PRO A 24 -3.60 -8.60 -0.95
CA PRO A 24 -3.19 -9.99 -0.92
C PRO A 24 -3.95 -10.82 -1.94
N PHE A 25 -3.30 -11.87 -2.46
CA PHE A 25 -3.90 -12.77 -3.45
C PHE A 25 -5.22 -13.39 -2.96
N TRP A 26 -5.27 -13.81 -1.68
CA TRP A 26 -6.47 -14.40 -1.08
C TRP A 26 -7.67 -13.45 -1.01
N ALA A 27 -7.48 -12.13 -1.16
CA ALA A 27 -8.60 -11.19 -1.20
C ALA A 27 -9.34 -11.22 -2.54
N VAL A 28 -8.71 -11.74 -3.61
CA VAL A 28 -9.34 -11.86 -4.92
C VAL A 28 -10.51 -12.85 -4.89
N PRO A 29 -10.35 -14.11 -4.41
CA PRO A 29 -11.46 -15.04 -4.27
C PRO A 29 -12.58 -14.52 -3.37
N LYS A 30 -12.24 -13.82 -2.27
CA LYS A 30 -13.25 -13.26 -1.35
C LYS A 30 -14.14 -12.21 -2.00
N LYS A 31 -13.61 -11.42 -2.94
CA LYS A 31 -14.37 -10.34 -3.60
C LYS A 31 -15.08 -10.80 -4.87
N TYR A 32 -14.45 -11.65 -5.67
CA TYR A 32 -14.93 -12.00 -7.02
C TYR A 32 -15.44 -13.44 -7.14
N GLY A 33 -15.32 -14.24 -6.08
CA GLY A 33 -15.58 -15.69 -6.12
C GLY A 33 -14.36 -16.50 -6.60
N ALA A 34 -14.45 -17.81 -6.40
CA ALA A 34 -13.41 -18.75 -6.82
C ALA A 34 -13.32 -18.85 -8.35
N GLY A 35 -12.14 -19.21 -8.87
CA GLY A 35 -11.90 -19.43 -10.31
C GLY A 35 -11.67 -18.17 -11.16
N LYS A 36 -11.82 -16.97 -10.59
CA LYS A 36 -11.55 -15.72 -11.31
C LYS A 36 -10.06 -15.38 -11.32
N LYS A 37 -9.46 -15.30 -12.52
CA LYS A 37 -8.05 -14.92 -12.75
C LYS A 37 -7.84 -13.39 -12.71
N VAL A 38 -8.31 -12.73 -11.65
CA VAL A 38 -8.18 -11.27 -11.50
C VAL A 38 -6.93 -10.92 -10.71
N HIS A 39 -6.10 -10.02 -11.24
CA HIS A 39 -4.90 -9.57 -10.53
C HIS A 39 -5.26 -8.70 -9.31
N PRO A 40 -4.66 -8.91 -8.11
CA PRO A 40 -5.00 -8.17 -6.88
C PRO A 40 -4.75 -6.66 -6.98
N GLY A 41 -3.97 -6.22 -7.96
CA GLY A 41 -3.85 -4.80 -8.31
C GLY A 41 -5.19 -4.12 -8.59
N ARG A 42 -6.22 -4.85 -9.06
CA ARG A 42 -7.57 -4.32 -9.34
C ARG A 42 -8.35 -3.95 -8.08
N ILE A 43 -8.03 -4.60 -6.95
CA ILE A 43 -8.67 -4.33 -5.65
C ILE A 43 -7.80 -3.46 -4.73
N THR A 44 -6.57 -3.16 -5.17
CA THR A 44 -5.64 -2.34 -4.40
C THR A 44 -6.08 -0.88 -4.48
N ALA A 45 -6.73 -0.38 -3.42
CA ALA A 45 -7.26 0.99 -3.38
C ALA A 45 -6.15 2.07 -3.45
N VAL A 46 -5.01 1.81 -2.81
CA VAL A 46 -3.89 2.75 -2.76
C VAL A 46 -2.64 2.05 -3.27
N LYS A 47 -2.11 2.52 -4.41
CA LYS A 47 -0.81 2.09 -4.94
C LYS A 47 0.07 3.32 -5.13
N ARG A 48 1.06 3.48 -4.26
CA ARG A 48 1.94 4.66 -4.27
C ARG A 48 3.33 4.32 -4.81
N SER A 49 3.81 5.15 -5.74
CA SER A 49 5.21 5.17 -6.19
C SER A 49 5.95 6.36 -5.59
N TRP A 50 7.17 6.15 -5.09
CA TRP A 50 7.97 7.21 -4.45
C TRP A 50 8.52 8.24 -5.44
N ARG A 51 8.62 7.85 -6.72
CA ARG A 51 9.03 8.72 -7.82
C ARG A 51 7.88 9.62 -8.27
N ARG A 52 6.66 9.07 -8.40
CA ARG A 52 5.48 9.79 -8.92
C ARG A 52 4.75 10.63 -7.89
N VAL A 53 4.55 10.13 -6.67
CA VAL A 53 3.71 10.79 -5.65
C VAL A 53 4.50 10.96 -4.35
N LYS A 54 4.74 12.22 -3.98
CA LYS A 54 5.43 12.59 -2.75
C LYS A 54 4.47 12.62 -1.56
N LEU A 55 5.00 12.32 -0.38
CA LEU A 55 4.23 12.31 0.86
C LEU A 55 4.25 13.70 1.50
N LYS A 56 3.07 14.24 1.85
CA LYS A 56 2.93 15.45 2.67
C LYS A 56 2.83 15.00 4.15
N LEU A 57 3.96 14.97 4.87
CA LEU A 57 4.09 14.37 6.22
C LEU A 57 4.99 15.16 7.18
#